data_AF-A0A934S9K3-F1
#
_entry.id   AF-A0A934S9K3-F1
#
_cell.length_a   1.000
_cell.length_b   1.000
_cell.length_c   1.000
_cell.angle_alpha   90.00
_cell.angle_beta   90.00
_cell.angle_gamma   90.00
#
_symmetry.space_group_name_H-M   'P 1'
#
loop_
_entity.id
_entity.type
_entity.pdbx_description
1 polymer ?
#
loop_
_entity_poly.entity_id
_entity_poly.type
_entity_poly.pdbx_seq_one_letter_code
_entity_poly.pdbx_strand_id
1 'polypeptide(L)'
;MKILTKIIALVICVGPIYGKPSSKQSSPPAEQPKQVFTISRPTNGRYTPHRDKSDHWYAGEIITIKYPTFRYEYFTDVADAETPDYTGKIQLFEDHIFLNHPGVPYPYRVAGFLDGRSVLLSWEAYQSWKKNGRVSRGGILYLQKAEPDAQQDSGGQPAIRSESQ
;
A
#
# COMPACT_ATOMS: atom_id res chain seq x y z
N MET A 1 -12.85 56.99 19.91
CA MET A 1 -11.66 57.78 19.55
C MET A 1 -10.65 56.84 18.89
N LYS A 2 -10.30 57.09 17.62
CA LYS A 2 -9.40 56.27 16.80
C LYS A 2 -8.00 56.87 16.89
N ILE A 3 -6.98 56.09 17.25
CA ILE A 3 -5.58 56.50 17.15
C ILE A 3 -4.91 55.60 16.10
N LEU A 4 -4.50 56.26 15.03
CA LEU A 4 -3.94 55.74 13.81
C LEU A 4 -2.40 55.80 13.95
N THR A 5 -1.73 54.67 14.12
CA THR A 5 -0.25 54.63 14.16
C THR A 5 0.27 54.22 12.79
N LYS A 6 0.82 55.20 12.07
CA LYS A 6 1.58 55.01 10.83
C LYS A 6 2.97 54.47 11.17
N ILE A 7 3.41 53.39 10.52
CA ILE A 7 4.83 52.99 10.49
C ILE A 7 5.34 53.09 9.05
N ILE A 8 6.54 53.65 8.98
CA ILE A 8 7.24 54.23 7.84
C ILE A 8 7.74 53.14 6.89
N ALA A 9 7.52 53.35 5.60
CA ALA A 9 8.15 52.60 4.52
C ALA A 9 9.64 53.01 4.40
N LEU A 10 10.55 52.05 4.58
CA LEU A 10 11.95 52.20 4.21
C LEU A 10 12.13 51.70 2.78
N VAL A 11 12.32 52.63 1.86
CA VAL A 11 12.73 52.39 0.48
C VAL A 11 14.24 52.21 0.46
N ILE A 12 14.72 51.01 0.15
CA ILE A 12 16.12 50.79 -0.23
C ILE A 12 16.14 50.53 -1.74
N CYS A 13 16.56 51.55 -2.49
CA CYS A 13 16.90 51.43 -3.90
C CYS A 13 18.29 50.77 -4.01
N VAL A 14 18.34 49.53 -4.48
CA VAL A 14 19.57 48.91 -5.03
C VAL A 14 19.36 48.76 -6.53
N GLY A 15 20.34 49.23 -7.31
CA GLY A 15 20.25 49.50 -8.74
C GLY A 15 20.00 48.29 -9.66
N PRO A 16 19.86 48.53 -10.98
CA PRO A 16 19.41 47.52 -11.93
C PRO A 16 20.57 46.57 -12.28
N ILE A 17 20.48 45.32 -11.84
CA ILE A 17 21.24 44.23 -12.46
C ILE A 17 20.41 43.75 -13.66
N TYR A 18 20.89 44.06 -14.86
CA TYR A 18 20.40 43.47 -16.12
C TYR A 18 20.71 41.97 -16.13
N GLY A 19 19.83 41.18 -15.51
CA GLY A 19 19.69 39.75 -15.74
C GLY A 19 18.47 39.53 -16.63
N LYS A 20 18.66 38.99 -17.84
CA LYS A 20 17.57 38.47 -18.68
C LYS A 20 16.61 37.64 -17.81
N PRO A 21 15.31 37.91 -17.77
CA PRO A 21 14.38 36.92 -17.27
C PRO A 21 14.40 35.75 -18.26
N SER A 22 15.15 34.70 -17.93
CA SER A 22 14.89 33.40 -18.51
C SER A 22 13.53 33.00 -17.96
N SER A 23 12.47 33.35 -18.70
CA SER A 23 11.14 32.80 -18.52
C SER A 23 11.20 31.33 -18.85
N LYS A 24 11.78 30.53 -17.96
CA LYS A 24 11.42 29.13 -17.84
C LYS A 24 9.99 29.15 -17.30
N GLN A 25 9.06 29.27 -18.23
CA GLN A 25 7.68 28.89 -18.03
C GLN A 25 7.73 27.42 -17.64
N SER A 26 7.80 27.18 -16.33
CA SER A 26 7.65 25.84 -15.76
C SER A 26 6.23 25.44 -16.12
N SER A 27 6.11 24.60 -17.14
CA SER A 27 4.87 23.91 -17.43
C SER A 27 4.33 23.36 -16.11
N PRO A 28 3.03 23.54 -15.80
CA PRO A 28 2.46 22.87 -14.64
C PRO A 28 2.84 21.39 -14.72
N PRO A 29 3.25 20.76 -13.60
CA PRO A 29 3.61 19.36 -13.61
C PRO A 29 2.50 18.59 -14.33
N ALA A 30 2.86 17.79 -15.34
CA ALA A 30 1.89 16.97 -16.04
C ALA A 30 1.04 16.24 -14.99
N GLU A 31 -0.27 16.48 -15.01
CA GLU A 31 -1.20 15.92 -14.04
C GLU A 31 -1.19 14.40 -14.23
N GLN A 32 -0.43 13.69 -13.38
CA GLN A 32 -0.40 12.22 -13.45
C GLN A 32 -1.82 11.70 -13.25
N PRO A 33 -2.24 10.68 -14.01
CA PRO A 33 -3.60 10.17 -13.96
C PRO A 33 -3.97 9.75 -12.54
N LYS A 34 -5.20 10.09 -12.12
CA LYS A 34 -5.75 9.65 -10.83
C LYS A 34 -5.95 8.13 -10.86
N GLN A 35 -5.62 7.47 -9.76
CA GLN A 35 -5.84 6.03 -9.63
C GLN A 35 -7.31 5.75 -9.36
N VAL A 36 -7.84 4.71 -10.00
CA VAL A 36 -9.24 4.32 -9.83
C VAL A 36 -9.31 3.29 -8.69
N PHE A 37 -10.01 3.64 -7.62
CA PHE A 37 -10.27 2.75 -6.50
C PHE A 37 -11.76 2.56 -6.28
N THR A 38 -12.18 1.31 -6.16
CA THR A 38 -13.57 0.91 -5.90
C THR A 38 -13.62 0.05 -4.64
N ILE A 39 -14.41 0.45 -3.65
CA ILE A 39 -14.60 -0.33 -2.42
C ILE A 39 -15.31 -1.64 -2.73
N SER A 40 -14.87 -2.73 -2.10
CA SER A 40 -15.49 -4.04 -2.20
C SER A 40 -15.36 -4.81 -0.88
N ARG A 41 -16.03 -5.96 -0.78
CA ARG A 41 -15.75 -6.90 0.32
C ARG A 41 -14.30 -7.41 0.21
N PRO A 42 -13.66 -7.76 1.35
CA PRO A 42 -12.33 -8.36 1.33
C PRO A 42 -12.38 -9.74 0.66
N THR A 43 -11.47 -9.96 -0.27
CA THR A 43 -11.23 -11.28 -0.87
C THR A 43 -10.39 -12.12 0.10
N ASN A 44 -10.67 -13.42 0.22
CA ASN A 44 -9.79 -14.32 0.96
C ASN A 44 -8.42 -14.45 0.27
N GLY A 45 -7.36 -14.54 1.06
CA GLY A 45 -5.99 -14.75 0.57
C GLY A 45 -4.95 -13.91 1.30
N ARG A 46 -3.71 -13.99 0.82
CA ARG A 46 -2.54 -13.33 1.42
C ARG A 46 -2.30 -11.99 0.74
N TYR A 47 -2.39 -10.91 1.51
CA TYR A 47 -2.12 -9.55 1.06
C TYR A 47 -0.72 -9.14 1.47
N THR A 48 0.07 -8.66 0.51
CA THR A 48 1.48 -8.30 0.71
C THR A 48 1.80 -6.96 0.06
N PRO A 49 2.84 -6.23 0.52
CA PRO A 49 3.33 -5.07 -0.21
C PRO A 49 3.75 -5.46 -1.63
N HIS A 50 3.65 -4.53 -2.57
CA HIS A 50 3.95 -4.83 -3.97
C HIS A 50 5.39 -5.33 -4.14
N ARG A 51 5.58 -6.59 -4.55
CA ARG A 51 6.89 -7.16 -4.87
C ARG A 51 7.12 -7.13 -6.38
N ASP A 52 7.34 -5.95 -6.95
CA ASP A 52 7.99 -5.90 -8.26
C ASP A 52 9.46 -6.26 -8.13
N LYS A 53 10.09 -6.73 -9.22
CA LYS A 53 11.51 -7.14 -9.22
C LYS A 53 12.47 -6.02 -8.83
N SER A 54 12.08 -4.75 -8.98
CA SER A 54 12.84 -3.57 -8.55
C SER A 54 12.48 -3.09 -7.14
N ASP A 55 11.45 -3.66 -6.53
CA ASP A 55 10.86 -3.20 -5.29
C ASP A 55 11.32 -4.07 -4.12
N HIS A 56 12.42 -3.66 -3.50
CA HIS A 56 12.90 -4.25 -2.26
C HIS A 56 12.21 -3.60 -1.07
N TRP A 57 11.45 -4.40 -0.32
CA TRP A 57 10.88 -4.00 0.96
C TRP A 57 11.77 -4.54 2.07
N TYR A 58 12.27 -3.63 2.90
CA TYR A 58 13.07 -3.95 4.08
C TYR A 58 12.21 -4.26 5.30
N ALA A 59 10.99 -3.71 5.35
CA ALA A 59 10.00 -4.06 6.34
C ALA A 59 8.59 -3.84 5.81
N GLY A 60 7.62 -4.46 6.45
CA GLY A 60 6.22 -4.30 6.10
C GLY A 60 5.32 -5.29 6.81
N GLU A 61 4.04 -5.16 6.53
CA GLU A 61 3.01 -6.03 7.06
C GLU A 61 2.49 -6.98 5.99
N ILE A 62 2.02 -8.14 6.43
CA ILE A 62 1.34 -9.14 5.61
C ILE A 62 0.05 -9.48 6.32
N ILE A 63 -1.06 -9.43 5.60
CA ILE A 63 -2.38 -9.76 6.15
C ILE A 63 -2.95 -10.92 5.35
N THR A 64 -3.18 -12.05 5.98
CA THR A 64 -3.88 -13.17 5.38
C THR A 64 -5.33 -13.16 5.85
N ILE A 65 -6.28 -13.01 4.93
CA ILE A 65 -7.72 -13.05 5.21
C ILE A 65 -8.25 -14.45 4.90
N LYS A 66 -8.88 -15.06 5.91
CA LYS A 66 -9.71 -16.26 5.77
C LYS A 66 -11.00 -16.01 6.51
N TYR A 67 -11.91 -15.28 5.87
CA TYR A 67 -13.11 -14.76 6.53
C TYR A 67 -13.85 -15.87 7.32
N PRO A 68 -14.25 -15.62 8.59
CA PRO A 68 -14.26 -14.34 9.29
C PRO A 68 -12.99 -14.02 10.11
N THR A 69 -11.88 -14.72 9.88
CA THR A 69 -10.61 -14.52 10.61
C THR A 69 -9.52 -13.92 9.74
N PHE A 70 -8.46 -13.44 10.39
CA PHE A 70 -7.25 -12.98 9.74
C PHE A 70 -6.01 -13.45 10.50
N ARG A 71 -4.87 -13.47 9.82
CA ARG A 71 -3.52 -13.51 10.40
C ARG A 71 -2.75 -12.28 9.95
N TYR A 72 -2.16 -11.57 10.90
CA TYR A 72 -1.29 -10.42 10.69
C TYR A 72 0.14 -10.86 10.98
N GLU A 73 1.05 -10.62 10.05
CA GLU A 73 2.48 -10.86 10.20
C GLU A 73 3.21 -9.55 9.90
N TYR A 74 4.25 -9.24 10.67
CA TYR A 74 5.19 -8.16 10.33
C TYR A 74 6.52 -8.78 9.93
N PHE A 75 7.13 -8.30 8.85
CA PHE A 75 8.47 -8.70 8.44
C PHE A 75 9.42 -7.51 8.49
N THR A 76 10.68 -7.80 8.77
CA THR A 76 11.78 -6.86 8.65
C THR A 76 13.09 -7.61 8.35
N ASP A 77 14.03 -6.94 7.68
CA ASP A 77 15.40 -7.42 7.45
C ASP A 77 16.37 -7.10 8.59
N VAL A 78 15.89 -6.37 9.62
CA VAL A 78 16.66 -6.08 10.83
C VAL A 78 16.80 -7.36 11.66
N ALA A 79 18.04 -7.77 11.92
CA ALA A 79 18.34 -8.92 12.77
C ALA A 79 17.82 -8.69 14.21
N ASP A 80 17.34 -9.77 14.85
CA ASP A 80 16.82 -9.80 16.22
C ASP A 80 15.62 -8.89 16.51
N ALA A 81 15.00 -8.31 15.47
CA ALA A 81 13.76 -7.57 15.62
C ALA A 81 12.59 -8.52 15.94
N GLU A 82 11.72 -8.11 16.87
CA GLU A 82 10.47 -8.81 17.11
C GLU A 82 9.59 -8.71 15.85
N THR A 83 9.15 -9.86 15.33
CA THR A 83 8.25 -9.96 14.19
C THR A 83 6.87 -10.39 14.67
N PRO A 84 5.97 -9.43 14.97
CA PRO A 84 4.62 -9.73 15.40
C PRO A 84 3.90 -10.73 14.47
N ASP A 85 3.23 -11.72 15.07
CA ASP A 85 2.35 -12.67 14.39
C ASP A 85 1.08 -12.85 15.23
N TYR A 86 -0.04 -12.29 14.73
CA TYR A 86 -1.31 -12.24 15.45
C TYR A 86 -2.43 -12.84 14.63
N THR A 87 -3.32 -13.58 15.29
CA THR A 87 -4.57 -14.05 14.69
C THR A 87 -5.74 -13.39 15.38
N GLY A 88 -6.75 -12.99 14.61
CA GLY A 88 -7.93 -12.35 15.17
C GLY A 88 -9.17 -12.52 14.30
N LYS A 89 -10.21 -11.75 14.65
CA LYS A 89 -11.50 -11.74 13.92
C LYS A 89 -11.63 -10.48 13.09
N ILE A 90 -12.27 -10.59 11.93
CA ILE A 90 -12.62 -9.45 11.10
C ILE A 90 -14.02 -8.98 11.50
N GLN A 91 -14.14 -7.70 11.83
CA GLN A 91 -15.42 -7.01 11.90
C GLN A 91 -15.64 -6.24 10.60
N LEU A 92 -16.81 -6.41 9.98
CA LEU A 92 -17.19 -5.71 8.75
C LEU A 92 -18.02 -4.47 9.08
N PHE A 93 -17.66 -3.36 8.45
CA PHE A 93 -18.47 -2.15 8.35
C PHE A 93 -18.89 -1.96 6.88
N GLU A 94 -19.66 -0.91 6.61
CA GLU A 94 -20.17 -0.62 5.26
C GLU A 94 -19.05 -0.35 4.26
N ASP A 95 -18.05 0.44 4.66
CA ASP A 95 -16.98 0.94 3.80
C ASP A 95 -15.59 0.37 4.15
N HIS A 96 -15.44 -0.32 5.29
CA HIS A 96 -14.15 -0.80 5.77
C HIS A 96 -14.26 -2.04 6.64
N ILE A 97 -13.10 -2.60 7.02
CA ILE A 97 -12.97 -3.71 7.95
C ILE A 97 -12.11 -3.30 9.15
N PHE A 98 -12.35 -3.95 10.28
CA PHE A 98 -11.52 -3.83 11.47
C PHE A 98 -10.92 -5.18 11.83
N LEU A 99 -9.59 -5.21 11.93
CA LEU A 99 -8.80 -6.36 12.36
C LEU A 99 -8.81 -6.40 13.90
N ASN A 100 -9.77 -7.11 14.47
CA ASN A 100 -9.98 -7.15 15.91
C ASN A 100 -8.92 -8.02 16.60
N HIS A 101 -7.80 -7.40 16.98
CA HIS A 101 -6.78 -7.95 17.86
C HIS A 101 -5.97 -6.78 18.48
N PRO A 102 -5.70 -6.77 19.80
CA PRO A 102 -5.06 -5.63 20.47
C PRO A 102 -3.62 -5.35 20.02
N GLY A 103 -2.91 -6.38 19.54
CA GLY A 103 -1.54 -6.25 19.02
C GLY A 103 -1.43 -5.69 17.60
N VAL A 104 -2.53 -5.58 16.85
CA VAL A 104 -2.46 -5.15 15.44
C VAL A 104 -2.35 -3.62 15.36
N PRO A 105 -1.26 -3.07 14.80
CA PRO A 105 -1.15 -1.65 14.56
C PRO A 105 -2.07 -1.25 13.40
N TYR A 106 -2.73 -0.10 13.52
CA TYR A 106 -3.61 0.47 12.48
C TYR A 106 -4.63 -0.58 11.92
N PRO A 107 -5.55 -1.07 12.77
CA PRO A 107 -6.42 -2.22 12.44
C PRO A 107 -7.51 -1.91 11.41
N TYR A 108 -7.75 -0.65 11.09
CA TYR A 108 -8.77 -0.24 10.11
C TYR A 108 -8.23 -0.36 8.68
N ARG A 109 -8.91 -1.14 7.85
CA ARG A 109 -8.52 -1.39 6.45
C ARG A 109 -9.71 -1.20 5.51
N VAL A 110 -9.44 -0.69 4.32
CA VAL A 110 -10.43 -0.55 3.27
C VAL A 110 -10.11 -1.55 2.17
N ALA A 111 -11.00 -2.54 2.00
CA ALA A 111 -10.89 -3.52 0.93
C ALA A 111 -11.46 -2.96 -0.37
N GLY A 112 -10.82 -3.27 -1.48
CA GLY A 112 -11.30 -2.80 -2.78
C GLY A 112 -10.46 -3.28 -3.96
N PHE A 113 -10.72 -2.66 -5.10
CA PHE A 113 -9.95 -2.82 -6.32
C PHE A 113 -9.26 -1.51 -6.65
N LEU A 114 -7.92 -1.53 -6.74
CA LEU A 114 -7.11 -0.42 -7.21
C LEU A 114 -6.55 -0.78 -8.58
N ASP A 115 -6.89 0.00 -9.61
CA ASP A 115 -6.46 -0.21 -10.99
C ASP A 115 -6.64 -1.68 -11.45
N GLY A 116 -7.79 -2.28 -11.08
CA GLY A 116 -8.16 -3.66 -11.42
C GLY A 116 -7.58 -4.77 -10.52
N ARG A 117 -6.83 -4.44 -9.47
CA ARG A 117 -6.22 -5.42 -8.55
C ARG A 117 -6.85 -5.35 -7.17
N SER A 118 -7.13 -6.51 -6.57
CA SER A 118 -7.66 -6.56 -5.20
C SER A 118 -6.60 -6.11 -4.19
N VAL A 119 -6.96 -5.16 -3.33
CA VAL A 119 -6.07 -4.55 -2.34
C VAL A 119 -6.73 -4.39 -0.98
N LEU A 120 -5.90 -4.26 0.05
CA LEU A 120 -6.24 -3.67 1.33
C LEU A 120 -5.49 -2.34 1.47
N LEU A 121 -6.22 -1.24 1.61
CA LEU A 121 -5.65 0.05 1.97
C LEU A 121 -5.64 0.22 3.48
N SER A 122 -4.58 0.82 4.02
CA SER A 122 -4.67 1.42 5.36
C SER A 122 -5.72 2.53 5.35
N TRP A 123 -6.30 2.82 6.51
CA TRP A 123 -7.27 3.92 6.62
C TRP A 123 -6.68 5.25 6.15
N GLU A 124 -5.44 5.54 6.53
CA GLU A 124 -4.71 6.76 6.15
C GLU A 124 -4.49 6.84 4.64
N ALA A 125 -4.11 5.73 4.00
CA ALA A 125 -3.96 5.65 2.56
C ALA A 125 -5.28 5.89 1.82
N TYR A 126 -6.38 5.35 2.33
CA TYR A 126 -7.71 5.61 1.80
C TYR A 126 -8.13 7.09 1.95
N GLN A 127 -7.88 7.71 3.11
CA GLN A 127 -8.15 9.14 3.30
C GLN A 127 -7.30 10.02 2.37
N SER A 128 -6.01 9.68 2.19
CA SER A 128 -5.15 10.35 1.21
C SER A 128 -5.74 10.26 -0.20
N TRP A 129 -6.09 9.05 -0.63
CA TRP A 129 -6.66 8.83 -1.96
C TRP A 129 -7.94 9.63 -2.20
N LYS A 130 -8.86 9.70 -1.22
CA LYS A 130 -10.06 10.55 -1.36
C LYS A 130 -9.72 12.02 -1.58
N LYS A 131 -8.64 12.52 -0.98
CA LYS A 131 -8.24 13.93 -1.06
C LYS A 131 -7.53 14.27 -2.37
N ASN A 132 -6.64 13.40 -2.85
CA ASN A 132 -5.71 13.72 -3.93
C ASN A 132 -5.74 12.73 -5.12
N GLY A 133 -6.57 11.69 -5.06
CA GLY A 133 -6.68 10.65 -6.09
C GLY A 133 -5.46 9.72 -6.18
N ARG A 134 -4.60 9.70 -5.15
CA ARG A 134 -3.35 8.93 -5.10
C ARG A 134 -3.20 8.17 -3.81
N VAL A 135 -2.78 6.92 -3.93
CA VAL A 135 -2.53 6.07 -2.78
C VAL A 135 -1.03 6.01 -2.50
N SER A 136 -0.63 6.25 -1.25
CA SER A 136 0.77 6.10 -0.84
C SER A 136 1.17 4.63 -0.88
N ARG A 137 2.29 4.31 -1.53
CA ARG A 137 2.78 2.93 -1.69
C ARG A 137 2.88 2.16 -0.37
N GLY A 138 3.28 2.80 0.73
CA GLY A 138 3.40 2.18 2.05
C GLY A 138 2.08 1.78 2.72
N GLY A 139 0.94 2.23 2.19
CA GLY A 139 -0.38 1.93 2.76
C GLY A 139 -1.24 1.02 1.89
N ILE A 140 -0.64 0.28 0.95
CA ILE A 140 -1.33 -0.64 0.04
C ILE A 140 -0.75 -2.03 0.20
N LEU A 141 -1.63 -2.99 0.44
CA LEU A 141 -1.31 -4.41 0.32
C LEU A 141 -2.09 -5.00 -0.85
N TYR A 142 -1.40 -5.71 -1.73
CA TYR A 142 -1.98 -6.37 -2.88
C TYR A 142 -2.25 -7.83 -2.57
N LEU A 143 -3.39 -8.34 -3.02
CA LEU A 143 -3.67 -9.77 -2.98
C LEU A 143 -2.62 -10.50 -3.83
N GLN A 144 -1.89 -11.42 -3.22
CA GLN A 144 -0.95 -12.29 -3.91
C GLN A 144 -1.73 -13.20 -4.85
N LYS A 145 -1.31 -13.25 -6.12
CA LYS A 145 -1.87 -14.21 -7.08
C LYS A 145 -1.59 -15.61 -6.55
N ALA A 146 -2.59 -16.49 -6.56
CA ALA A 146 -2.37 -17.91 -6.27
C ALA A 146 -1.27 -18.41 -7.21
N GLU A 147 -0.15 -18.88 -6.65
CA GLU A 147 0.82 -19.61 -7.45
C GLU A 147 0.16 -20.94 -7.85
N PRO A 148 0.19 -21.34 -9.13
CA PRO A 148 -0.22 -22.68 -9.49
C PRO A 148 0.72 -23.66 -8.78
N ASP A 149 0.15 -24.60 -8.03
CA ASP A 149 0.91 -25.65 -7.36
C ASP A 149 1.93 -26.25 -8.35
N ALA A 150 3.21 -26.15 -8.00
CA ALA A 150 4.26 -26.84 -8.74
C ALA A 150 3.91 -28.32 -8.76
N GLN A 151 3.62 -28.86 -9.95
CA GLN A 151 3.44 -30.28 -10.20
C GLN A 151 4.47 -31.08 -9.39
N GLN A 152 3.98 -31.88 -8.44
CA GLN A 152 4.72 -33.06 -8.01
C GLN A 152 4.79 -34.00 -9.22
N ASP A 153 5.81 -33.79 -10.03
CA ASP A 153 6.39 -34.79 -10.89
C ASP A 153 6.92 -35.91 -9.97
N SER A 154 6.18 -37.01 -9.91
CA SER A 154 6.64 -38.26 -9.35
C SER A 154 6.19 -39.36 -10.30
N GLY A 155 6.90 -39.43 -11.42
CA GLY A 155 6.95 -40.61 -12.25
C GLY A 155 7.19 -41.86 -11.40
N GLY A 156 6.18 -42.70 -11.34
CA GLY A 156 6.21 -44.03 -10.73
C GLY A 156 5.55 -45.01 -11.68
N GLN A 157 6.17 -45.22 -12.84
CA GLN A 157 5.77 -46.25 -13.78
C GLN A 157 6.12 -47.62 -13.17
N PRO A 158 5.16 -48.54 -12.93
CA PRO A 158 5.51 -49.86 -12.43
C PRO A 158 6.23 -50.63 -13.52
N ALA A 159 7.49 -50.99 -13.26
CA ALA A 159 8.23 -51.93 -14.09
C ALA A 159 7.57 -53.31 -13.98
N ILE A 160 6.83 -53.69 -15.02
CA ILE A 160 6.36 -55.06 -15.23
C ILE A 160 7.61 -55.91 -15.50
N ARG A 161 8.03 -56.69 -14.51
CA ARG A 161 9.05 -57.73 -14.68
C ARG A 161 8.34 -59.00 -15.12
N SER A 162 8.33 -59.24 -16.44
CA SER A 162 7.97 -60.55 -16.99
C SER A 162 9.08 -61.54 -16.63
N GLU A 163 8.84 -62.43 -15.68
CA GLU A 163 9.63 -63.65 -15.54
C GLU A 163 9.03 -64.72 -16.45
N SER A 164 9.82 -65.14 -17.42
CA SER A 164 9.58 -66.32 -18.24
C SER A 164 10.00 -67.57 -17.45
N GLN A 165 9.07 -68.49 -17.25
CA GLN A 165 9.34 -69.92 -17.12
C GLN A 165 8.27 -70.71 -17.88
#